data_AF-A0A6C0CT63-F1
#
_entry.id   AF-A0A6C0CT63-F1
#
_cell.length_a   1.000
_cell.length_b   1.000
_cell.length_c   1.000
_cell.angle_alpha   90.00
_cell.angle_beta   90.00
_cell.angle_gamma   90.00
#
_symmetry.space_group_name_H-M   'P 1'
#
loop_
_entity.id
_entity.type
_entity.pdbx_description
1 polymer ?
#
loop_
_entity_poly.entity_id
_entity_poly.type
_entity_poly.pdbx_seq_one_letter_code
_entity_poly.pdbx_strand_id
1 'polypeptide(L)'
;MLFWIYIVGIFVAISLNLAAGQAQWFRNNWSEVRCNPAYMLVPAFVELETDVSKNFINCITKGFHDYAGLSMDGMNSQMSLVGDSLGTITTSLSDMRAMMGETRGGFMMVFQMVFGKIQNLMASMQYLMIRIRTLMGRIVATFATMIYAASGAMQTGEAVWNGPIGRVARL
;
A
#
# COMPACT_ATOMS: atom_id res chain seq x y z
N MET A 1 38.19 -86.34 -2.42
CA MET A 1 36.96 -86.03 -1.64
C MET A 1 37.02 -84.67 -0.95
N LEU A 2 38.14 -84.29 -0.30
CA LEU A 2 38.31 -82.97 0.36
C LEU A 2 38.14 -81.73 -0.55
N PHE A 3 38.54 -81.82 -1.82
CA PHE A 3 38.42 -80.70 -2.78
C PHE A 3 36.97 -80.29 -3.07
N TRP A 4 36.05 -81.27 -3.15
CA TRP A 4 34.63 -81.01 -3.39
C TRP A 4 33.95 -80.36 -2.19
N ILE A 5 34.34 -80.72 -0.96
CA ILE A 5 33.81 -80.12 0.27
C ILE A 5 34.19 -78.63 0.37
N TYR A 6 35.42 -78.29 -0.03
CA TYR A 6 35.91 -76.90 -0.02
C TYR A 6 35.18 -76.01 -1.04
N ILE A 7 34.95 -76.50 -2.26
CA ILE A 7 34.20 -75.77 -3.29
C ILE A 7 32.74 -75.56 -2.87
N VAL A 8 32.10 -76.60 -2.31
CA VAL A 8 30.72 -76.49 -1.80
C VAL A 8 30.65 -75.50 -0.63
N GLY A 9 31.64 -75.51 0.28
CA GLY A 9 31.72 -74.56 1.39
C GLY A 9 31.82 -73.10 0.96
N ILE A 10 32.62 -72.80 -0.07
CA ILE A 10 32.73 -71.44 -0.63
C ILE A 10 31.43 -71.02 -1.31
N PHE A 11 30.80 -71.91 -2.08
CA PHE A 11 29.52 -71.61 -2.74
C PHE A 11 28.42 -71.30 -1.72
N VAL A 12 28.36 -72.05 -0.62
CA VAL A 12 27.42 -71.80 0.47
C VAL A 12 27.72 -70.46 1.14
N ALA A 13 28.99 -70.14 1.42
CA ALA A 13 29.37 -68.86 2.04
C ALA A 13 29.01 -67.64 1.17
N ILE A 14 29.19 -67.71 -0.15
CA ILE A 14 28.83 -66.62 -1.07
C ILE A 14 27.30 -66.44 -1.13
N SER A 15 26.54 -67.54 -1.18
CA SER A 15 25.08 -67.48 -1.24
C SER A 15 24.44 -66.83 -0.01
N LEU A 16 24.99 -67.07 1.18
CA LEU A 16 24.52 -66.47 2.44
C LEU A 16 24.78 -64.96 2.50
N ASN A 17 25.94 -64.49 2.00
CA ASN A 17 26.27 -63.07 1.97
C ASN A 17 25.40 -62.29 0.97
N LEU A 18 25.08 -62.88 -0.18
CA LEU A 18 24.20 -62.25 -1.18
C LEU A 18 22.76 -62.12 -0.67
N ALA A 19 22.27 -63.14 0.04
CA ALA A 19 20.95 -63.10 0.68
C ALA A 19 20.87 -62.01 1.76
N ALA A 20 21.93 -61.82 2.55
CA ALA A 20 21.99 -60.76 3.55
C ALA A 20 21.99 -59.35 2.94
N GLY A 21 22.67 -59.14 1.80
CA GLY A 21 22.70 -57.85 1.10
C GLY A 21 21.34 -57.42 0.53
N GLN A 22 20.57 -58.36 -0.03
CA GLN A 22 19.22 -58.05 -0.54
C GLN A 22 18.23 -57.73 0.59
N ALA A 23 18.32 -58.44 1.71
CA ALA A 23 17.48 -58.18 2.88
C ALA A 23 17.72 -56.76 3.46
N GLN A 24 18.95 -56.26 3.44
CA GLN A 24 19.26 -54.89 3.90
C GLN A 24 18.63 -53.81 3.01
N TRP A 25 18.61 -54.02 1.69
CA TRP A 25 17.96 -53.06 0.77
C TRP A 25 16.45 -52.95 1.04
N PHE A 26 15.78 -54.07 1.30
CA PHE A 26 14.35 -54.08 1.65
C PHE A 26 14.07 -53.40 2.99
N ARG A 27 14.96 -53.55 3.98
CA ARG A 27 14.82 -52.84 5.26
C ARG A 27 14.91 -51.31 5.09
N ASN A 28 15.79 -50.84 4.21
CA ASN A 28 16.02 -49.40 4.03
C ASN A 28 14.89 -48.69 3.25
N ASN A 29 14.29 -49.35 2.25
CA ASN A 29 13.22 -48.77 1.41
C ASN A 29 11.80 -49.22 1.80
N TRP A 30 11.64 -49.85 2.96
CA TRP A 30 10.42 -50.54 3.35
C TRP A 30 9.16 -49.65 3.35
N SER A 31 9.28 -48.37 3.74
CA SER A 31 8.16 -47.42 3.82
C SER A 31 7.48 -47.14 2.46
N GLU A 32 8.23 -47.26 1.37
CA GLU A 32 7.75 -47.01 0.00
C GLU A 32 7.26 -48.31 -0.65
N VAL A 33 7.99 -49.41 -0.46
CA VAL A 33 7.68 -50.69 -1.13
C VAL A 33 6.63 -51.54 -0.41
N ARG A 34 6.29 -51.23 0.85
CA ARG A 34 5.33 -51.99 1.66
C ARG A 34 3.91 -52.09 1.10
N CYS A 35 3.50 -51.15 0.25
CA CYS A 35 2.18 -51.16 -0.39
C CYS A 35 2.18 -51.82 -1.77
N ASN A 36 3.31 -52.33 -2.25
CA ASN A 36 3.37 -53.05 -3.52
C ASN A 36 2.96 -54.51 -3.32
N PRO A 37 1.91 -55.03 -4.01
CA PRO A 37 1.38 -56.38 -3.79
C PRO A 37 2.41 -57.51 -3.95
N ALA A 38 3.44 -57.30 -4.77
CA ALA A 38 4.52 -58.28 -4.96
C ALA A 38 5.39 -58.50 -3.71
N TYR A 39 5.47 -57.51 -2.82
CA TYR A 39 6.38 -57.52 -1.67
C TYR A 39 5.66 -57.42 -0.31
N MET A 40 4.33 -57.38 -0.29
CA MET A 40 3.52 -57.30 0.92
C MET A 40 3.73 -58.51 1.86
N LEU A 41 3.95 -59.70 1.28
CA LEU A 41 4.19 -60.95 1.99
C LEU A 41 5.68 -61.21 2.30
N VAL A 42 6.59 -60.34 1.86
CA VAL A 42 8.03 -60.49 2.11
C VAL A 42 8.40 -60.59 3.60
N PRO A 43 7.69 -59.94 4.55
CA PRO A 43 7.99 -60.14 5.97
C PRO A 43 7.70 -61.56 6.47
N ALA A 44 6.99 -62.38 5.70
CA ALA A 44 6.82 -63.81 6.01
C ALA A 44 8.06 -64.64 5.65
N PHE A 45 8.92 -64.13 4.75
CA PHE A 45 10.07 -64.86 4.20
C PHE A 45 11.42 -64.26 4.60
N VAL A 46 11.44 -62.99 5.02
CA VAL A 46 12.60 -62.26 5.50
C VAL A 46 12.28 -61.80 6.92
N GLU A 47 13.20 -61.98 7.87
CA GLU A 47 13.06 -61.54 9.28
C GLU A 47 13.00 -60.01 9.42
N LEU A 48 11.99 -59.37 8.81
CA LEU A 48 11.61 -58.02 9.14
C LEU A 48 10.83 -58.05 10.46
N GLU A 49 11.06 -57.08 11.34
CA GLU A 49 10.39 -56.96 12.65
C GLU A 49 8.87 -56.67 12.55
N THR A 50 8.23 -56.99 11.43
CA THR A 50 6.83 -56.67 11.16
C THR A 50 6.08 -57.88 10.60
N ASP A 51 5.08 -58.37 11.31
CA ASP A 51 4.18 -59.42 10.81
C ASP A 51 3.44 -58.98 9.54
N VAL A 52 3.02 -59.94 8.71
CA VAL A 52 2.20 -59.69 7.50
C VAL A 52 0.96 -58.84 7.82
N SER A 53 0.29 -59.13 8.94
CA SER A 53 -0.89 -58.39 9.40
C SER A 53 -0.57 -56.94 9.81
N LYS A 54 0.57 -56.72 10.47
CA LYS A 54 1.02 -55.36 10.83
C LYS A 54 1.42 -54.57 9.59
N ASN A 55 2.01 -55.23 8.60
CA ASN A 55 2.38 -54.60 7.34
C ASN A 55 1.15 -54.15 6.53
N PHE A 56 0.10 -54.97 6.51
CA PHE A 56 -1.18 -54.61 5.91
C PHE A 56 -1.82 -53.39 6.59
N ILE A 57 -1.87 -53.38 7.93
CA ILE A 57 -2.37 -52.23 8.70
C ILE A 57 -1.57 -50.96 8.39
N ASN A 58 -0.24 -51.05 8.37
CA ASN A 58 0.63 -49.91 8.08
C ASN A 58 0.49 -49.39 6.63
N CYS A 59 0.21 -50.26 5.68
CA CYS A 59 -0.09 -49.85 4.30
C CYS A 59 -1.45 -49.16 4.20
N ILE A 60 -2.50 -49.74 4.81
CA ILE A 60 -3.84 -49.12 4.86
C ILE A 60 -3.79 -47.75 5.53
N THR A 61 -3.09 -47.62 6.66
CA THR A 61 -2.92 -46.35 7.36
C THR A 61 -2.20 -45.31 6.50
N LYS A 62 -1.20 -45.70 5.69
CA LYS A 62 -0.54 -44.80 4.74
C LYS A 62 -1.50 -44.35 3.63
N GLY A 63 -2.28 -45.27 3.04
CA GLY A 63 -3.29 -44.94 2.04
C GLY A 63 -4.38 -44.00 2.57
N PHE A 64 -4.80 -44.19 3.83
CA PHE A 64 -5.72 -43.27 4.50
C PHE A 64 -5.09 -41.88 4.73
N HIS A 65 -3.82 -41.80 5.11
CA HIS A 65 -3.11 -40.53 5.24
C HIS A 65 -2.96 -39.79 3.91
N ASP A 66 -2.66 -40.50 2.83
CA ASP A 66 -2.53 -39.91 1.50
C ASP A 66 -3.90 -39.40 0.98
N TYR A 67 -4.98 -40.15 1.23
CA TYR A 67 -6.35 -39.71 0.94
C TYR A 67 -6.79 -38.51 1.79
N ALA A 68 -6.46 -38.51 3.09
CA ALA A 68 -6.73 -37.40 3.98
C ALA A 68 -5.97 -36.13 3.55
N GLY A 69 -4.73 -36.27 3.08
CA GLY A 69 -3.95 -35.16 2.50
C GLY A 69 -4.65 -34.55 1.28
N LEU A 70 -5.09 -35.38 0.33
CA LEU A 70 -5.82 -34.92 -0.85
C LEU A 70 -7.14 -34.20 -0.50
N SER A 71 -7.85 -34.66 0.53
CA SER A 71 -9.07 -34.01 1.02
C SER A 71 -8.79 -32.70 1.76
N MET A 72 -7.70 -32.64 2.54
CA MET A 72 -7.29 -31.43 3.25
C MET A 72 -6.79 -30.34 2.29
N ASP A 73 -6.15 -30.72 1.19
CA ASP A 73 -5.77 -29.77 0.13
C ASP A 73 -6.99 -29.11 -0.52
N GLY A 74 -8.07 -29.88 -0.73
CA GLY A 74 -9.35 -29.35 -1.19
C GLY A 74 -9.98 -28.34 -0.21
N MET A 75 -9.92 -28.63 1.10
CA MET A 75 -10.40 -27.71 2.15
C MET A 75 -9.53 -26.45 2.27
N ASN A 76 -8.21 -26.59 2.18
CA ASN A 76 -7.29 -25.44 2.23
C ASN A 76 -7.49 -24.51 1.03
N SER A 77 -7.73 -25.05 -0.16
CA SER A 77 -8.08 -24.25 -1.35
C SER A 77 -9.37 -23.44 -1.14
N GLN A 78 -10.40 -24.04 -0.55
CA GLN A 78 -11.64 -23.33 -0.24
C GLN A 78 -11.43 -22.29 0.87
N MET A 79 -10.61 -22.58 1.88
CA MET A 79 -10.29 -21.64 2.95
C MET A 79 -9.48 -20.44 2.42
N SER A 80 -8.63 -20.63 1.42
CA SER A 80 -7.94 -19.53 0.72
C SER A 80 -8.92 -18.59 0.04
N LEU A 81 -9.91 -19.12 -0.68
CA LEU A 81 -10.95 -18.31 -1.33
C LEU A 81 -11.79 -17.50 -0.33
N VAL A 82 -12.07 -18.08 0.84
CA VAL A 82 -12.74 -17.38 1.94
C VAL A 82 -11.84 -16.28 2.52
N GLY A 83 -10.54 -16.58 2.71
CA GLY A 83 -9.55 -15.60 3.16
C GLY A 83 -9.42 -14.41 2.23
N ASP A 84 -9.35 -14.65 0.91
CA ASP A 84 -9.26 -13.60 -0.11
C ASP A 84 -10.53 -12.75 -0.16
N SER A 85 -11.70 -13.39 -0.03
CA SER A 85 -12.98 -12.69 0.03
C SER A 85 -13.07 -11.78 1.26
N LEU A 86 -12.64 -12.25 2.44
CA LEU A 86 -12.57 -11.46 3.66
C LEU A 86 -11.54 -10.33 3.56
N GLY A 87 -10.40 -10.57 2.92
CA GLY A 87 -9.41 -9.54 2.62
C GLY A 87 -10.00 -8.42 1.74
N THR A 88 -10.76 -8.79 0.72
CA THR A 88 -11.43 -7.83 -0.17
C THR A 88 -12.47 -6.99 0.57
N ILE A 89 -13.23 -7.60 1.48
CA ILE A 89 -14.22 -6.90 2.32
C ILE A 89 -13.54 -5.91 3.27
N THR A 90 -12.44 -6.31 3.93
CA THR A 90 -11.73 -5.43 4.86
C THR A 90 -11.10 -4.23 4.15
N THR A 91 -10.51 -4.44 2.97
CA THR A 91 -10.03 -3.35 2.09
C THR A 91 -11.16 -2.42 1.69
N SER A 92 -12.30 -2.95 1.23
CA SER A 92 -13.46 -2.13 0.83
C SER A 92 -14.00 -1.28 1.98
N LEU A 93 -14.02 -1.82 3.21
CA LEU A 93 -14.42 -1.07 4.41
C LEU A 93 -13.41 0.02 4.79
N SER A 94 -12.11 -0.24 4.58
CA SER A 94 -11.06 0.77 4.76
C SER A 94 -11.20 1.90 3.76
N ASP A 95 -11.42 1.57 2.47
CA ASP A 95 -11.61 2.53 1.39
C ASP A 95 -12.86 3.39 1.60
N MET A 96 -13.96 2.80 2.09
CA MET A 96 -15.15 3.56 2.49
C MET A 96 -14.84 4.59 3.59
N ARG A 97 -14.05 4.23 4.60
CA ARG A 97 -13.63 5.15 5.67
C ARG A 97 -12.71 6.24 5.13
N ALA A 98 -11.79 5.88 4.24
CA ALA A 98 -10.89 6.83 3.58
C ALA A 98 -11.68 7.85 2.74
N MET A 99 -12.63 7.39 1.90
CA MET A 99 -13.52 8.28 1.14
C MET A 99 -14.33 9.22 2.04
N MET A 100 -14.84 8.74 3.19
CA MET A 100 -15.54 9.62 4.14
C MET A 100 -14.59 10.68 4.73
N GLY A 101 -13.33 10.33 4.98
CA GLY A 101 -12.29 11.26 5.40
C GLY A 101 -11.96 12.30 4.32
N GLU A 102 -11.73 11.85 3.10
CA GLU A 102 -11.44 12.70 1.94
C GLU A 102 -12.61 13.62 1.59
N THR A 103 -13.84 13.13 1.65
CA THR A 103 -15.03 13.94 1.42
C THR A 103 -15.11 15.08 2.44
N ARG A 104 -14.91 14.78 3.74
CA ARG A 104 -14.86 15.81 4.79
C ARG A 104 -13.72 16.80 4.59
N GLY A 105 -12.53 16.32 4.20
CA GLY A 105 -11.39 17.16 3.87
C GLY A 105 -11.64 18.08 2.67
N GLY A 106 -12.25 17.54 1.61
CA GLY A 106 -12.65 18.27 0.41
C GLY A 106 -13.67 19.36 0.70
N PHE A 107 -14.69 19.08 1.51
CA PHE A 107 -15.64 20.11 1.96
C PHE A 107 -14.94 21.24 2.72
N MET A 108 -14.05 20.93 3.67
CA MET A 108 -13.29 21.96 4.40
C MET A 108 -12.40 22.79 3.48
N MET A 109 -11.76 22.17 2.47
CA MET A 109 -10.97 22.88 1.47
C MET A 109 -11.82 23.87 0.67
N VAL A 110 -13.02 23.48 0.24
CA VAL A 110 -13.95 24.37 -0.47
C VAL A 110 -14.36 25.54 0.41
N PHE A 111 -14.72 25.29 1.68
CA PHE A 111 -15.03 26.36 2.63
C PHE A 111 -13.86 27.34 2.78
N GLN A 112 -12.63 26.85 2.98
CA GLN A 112 -11.45 27.70 3.09
C GLN A 112 -11.20 28.53 1.83
N MET A 113 -11.36 27.95 0.64
CA MET A 113 -11.22 28.69 -0.62
C MET A 113 -12.27 29.80 -0.77
N VAL A 114 -13.52 29.53 -0.41
CA VAL A 114 -14.60 30.54 -0.46
C VAL A 114 -14.33 31.67 0.53
N PHE A 115 -13.99 31.35 1.79
CA PHE A 115 -13.64 32.36 2.79
C PHE A 115 -12.39 33.15 2.39
N GLY A 116 -11.38 32.51 1.80
CA GLY A 116 -10.20 33.18 1.26
C GLY A 116 -10.52 34.16 0.12
N LYS A 117 -11.44 33.78 -0.79
CA LYS A 117 -11.92 34.68 -1.84
C LYS A 117 -12.72 35.86 -1.26
N ILE A 118 -13.55 35.63 -0.25
CA ILE A 118 -14.29 36.71 0.46
C ILE A 118 -13.32 37.68 1.13
N GLN A 119 -12.26 37.19 1.78
CA GLN A 119 -11.24 38.05 2.39
C GLN A 119 -10.53 38.93 1.34
N ASN A 120 -10.19 38.37 0.19
CA ASN A 120 -9.58 39.15 -0.90
C ASN A 120 -10.56 40.20 -1.46
N LEU A 121 -11.85 39.85 -1.59
CA LEU A 121 -12.89 40.79 -2.01
C LEU A 121 -13.05 41.95 -1.01
N MET A 122 -12.99 41.68 0.30
CA MET A 122 -13.06 42.72 1.34
C MET A 122 -11.89 43.70 1.23
N ALA A 123 -10.67 43.21 1.00
CA ALA A 123 -9.51 44.06 0.78
C ALA A 123 -9.67 44.91 -0.50
N SER A 124 -10.19 44.32 -1.59
CA SER A 124 -10.48 45.04 -2.84
C SER A 124 -11.53 46.14 -2.65
N MET A 125 -12.58 45.89 -1.86
CA MET A 125 -13.61 46.89 -1.54
C MET A 125 -13.05 48.05 -0.70
N GLN A 126 -12.20 47.75 0.29
CA GLN A 126 -11.54 48.77 1.10
C GLN A 126 -10.59 49.64 0.26
N TYR A 127 -9.81 49.04 -0.64
CA TYR A 127 -8.94 49.76 -1.57
C TYR A 127 -9.74 50.73 -2.45
N LEU A 128 -10.90 50.29 -2.96
CA LEU A 128 -11.76 51.10 -3.79
C LEU A 128 -12.35 52.29 -3.00
N MET A 129 -12.76 52.08 -1.75
CA MET A 129 -13.20 53.17 -0.86
C MET A 129 -12.10 54.19 -0.57
N ILE A 130 -10.86 53.74 -0.32
CA ILE A 130 -9.72 54.65 -0.12
C ILE A 130 -9.50 55.50 -1.37
N ARG A 131 -9.52 54.87 -2.55
CA ARG A 131 -9.32 55.57 -3.82
C ARG A 131 -10.41 56.61 -4.08
N ILE A 132 -11.68 56.32 -3.75
CA ILE A 132 -12.77 57.30 -3.83
C ILE A 132 -12.52 58.48 -2.90
N ARG A 133 -12.14 58.24 -1.63
CA ARG A 133 -11.81 59.31 -0.68
C ARG A 133 -10.66 60.18 -1.17
N THR A 134 -9.60 59.58 -1.73
CA THR A 134 -8.47 60.32 -2.32
C THR A 134 -8.90 61.14 -3.53
N LEU A 135 -9.76 60.61 -4.40
CA LEU A 135 -10.30 61.35 -5.55
C LEU A 135 -11.11 62.56 -5.09
N MET A 136 -11.97 62.40 -4.08
CA MET A 136 -12.71 63.52 -3.48
C MET A 136 -11.77 64.57 -2.89
N GLY A 137 -10.72 64.15 -2.20
CA GLY A 137 -9.69 65.07 -1.69
C GLY A 137 -8.96 65.85 -2.78
N ARG A 138 -8.65 65.21 -3.91
CA ARG A 138 -8.04 65.87 -5.08
C ARG A 138 -8.98 66.90 -5.69
N ILE A 139 -10.27 66.59 -5.82
CA ILE A 139 -11.27 67.54 -6.33
C ILE A 139 -11.30 68.79 -5.44
N VAL A 140 -11.43 68.63 -4.11
CA VAL A 140 -11.42 69.77 -3.18
C VAL A 140 -10.13 70.56 -3.26
N ALA A 141 -8.98 69.89 -3.33
CA ALA A 141 -7.68 70.54 -3.46
C ALA A 141 -7.58 71.39 -4.75
N THR A 142 -8.06 70.89 -5.89
CA THR A 142 -8.06 71.66 -7.15
C THR A 142 -8.90 72.93 -7.04
N PHE A 143 -10.11 72.85 -6.47
CA PHE A 143 -10.94 74.03 -6.24
C PHE A 143 -10.29 75.02 -5.27
N ALA A 144 -9.68 74.54 -4.18
CA ALA A 144 -8.98 75.40 -3.23
C ALA A 144 -7.78 76.11 -3.90
N THR A 145 -6.98 75.40 -4.69
CA THR A 145 -5.84 76.02 -5.41
C THR A 145 -6.31 77.09 -6.40
N MET A 146 -7.44 76.89 -7.06
CA MET A 146 -8.02 77.87 -7.97
C MET A 146 -8.46 79.14 -7.22
N ILE A 147 -9.09 79.00 -6.05
CA ILE A 147 -9.49 80.13 -5.19
C ILE A 147 -8.26 80.89 -4.67
N TYR A 148 -7.28 80.18 -4.13
CA TYR A 148 -6.06 80.82 -3.59
C TYR A 148 -5.25 81.51 -4.70
N ALA A 149 -5.14 80.91 -5.89
CA ALA A 149 -4.50 81.53 -7.03
C ALA A 149 -5.21 82.83 -7.45
N ALA A 150 -6.55 82.83 -7.50
CA ALA A 150 -7.34 84.03 -7.81
C ALA A 150 -7.13 85.14 -6.75
N SER A 151 -7.15 84.78 -5.45
CA SER A 151 -6.91 85.74 -4.37
C SER A 151 -5.48 86.31 -4.39
N GLY A 152 -4.48 85.49 -4.70
CA GLY A 152 -3.09 85.92 -4.87
C GLY A 152 -2.91 86.83 -6.09
N ALA A 153 -3.60 86.56 -7.20
CA ALA A 153 -3.62 87.44 -8.37
C ALA A 153 -4.21 88.82 -8.04
N MET A 154 -5.28 88.88 -7.25
CA MET A 154 -5.85 90.16 -6.79
C MET A 154 -4.88 90.94 -5.90
N GLN A 155 -4.29 90.29 -4.89
CA GLN A 155 -3.34 90.94 -3.97
C GLN A 155 -2.07 91.41 -4.68
N THR A 156 -1.57 90.65 -5.65
CA THR A 156 -0.42 91.07 -6.47
C THR A 156 -0.78 92.24 -7.38
N GLY A 157 -2.00 92.27 -7.94
CA GLY A 157 -2.50 93.44 -8.68
C GLY A 157 -2.52 94.71 -7.83
N GLU A 158 -3.02 94.62 -6.59
CA GLU A 158 -3.00 95.74 -5.64
C GLU A 158 -1.57 96.13 -5.24
N ALA A 159 -0.68 95.16 -5.01
CA ALA A 159 0.72 95.41 -4.66
C ALA A 159 1.52 96.05 -5.81
N VAL A 160 1.29 95.65 -7.06
CA VAL A 160 1.90 96.28 -8.24
C VAL A 160 1.38 97.70 -8.43
N TRP A 161 0.08 97.91 -8.24
CA TRP A 161 -0.54 99.24 -8.31
C TRP A 161 0.00 100.21 -7.24
N ASN A 162 0.25 99.71 -6.03
CA ASN A 162 0.81 100.48 -4.92
C ASN A 162 2.35 100.50 -4.90
N GLY A 163 3.00 99.72 -5.77
CA GLY A 163 4.45 99.59 -5.85
C GLY A 163 5.12 100.65 -6.72
N PRO A 164 6.46 100.63 -6.81
CA PRO A 164 7.23 101.60 -7.60
C PRO A 164 6.83 101.61 -9.08
N ILE A 165 6.43 100.45 -9.64
CA ILE A 165 6.01 100.30 -11.05
C ILE A 165 4.67 101.01 -11.32
N GLY A 166 3.66 100.84 -10.45
CA GLY A 166 2.37 101.53 -10.58
C GLY A 166 2.47 103.04 -10.39
N ARG A 167 3.46 103.51 -9.62
CA ARG A 167 3.75 104.94 -9.45
C ARG A 167 4.32 105.58 -10.71
N VAL A 168 5.07 104.83 -11.54
CA VAL A 168 5.56 105.33 -12.84
C VAL A 168 4.47 105.36 -13.90
N ALA A 169 3.49 104.46 -13.84
CA ALA A 169 2.34 104.45 -14.76
C ALA A 169 1.29 105.54 -14.45
N ARG A 170 1.42 106.21 -13.29
CA ARG A 170 0.55 107.31 -12.85
C ARG A 170 1.16 108.71 -13.11
N LEU A 171 2.38 108.75 -13.66
CA LEU A 171 3.04 109.95 -14.21
C LEU A 171 2.70 110.09 -15.69
#